data_AF-A0A936NMF8-F1
#
_entry.id   AF-A0A936NMF8-F1
#
_cell.length_a   1.000
_cell.length_b   1.000
_cell.length_c   1.000
_cell.angle_alpha   90.00
_cell.angle_beta   90.00
_cell.angle_gamma   90.00
#
_symmetry.space_group_name_H-M   'P 1'
#
loop_
_entity.id
_entity.type
_entity.pdbx_description
1 polymer ?
#
loop_
_entity_poly.entity_id
_entity_poly.type
_entity_poly.pdbx_seq_one_letter_code
_entity_poly.pdbx_strand_id
1 'polypeptide(L)'
;MDQDPLQLVRKVCLRLHSVARQLRLRRDYRPTLEIEDDHDVQDLLCALLKMEFDEVATEEWTPPYTEGTPRTMLLINRDQIAVVAKKTRSGLSAKELADQVTADSAYYRAQGRGSTLFCFMYDPEGRIGSPKRLETTLTSVSEHCRVEVLVAPK
;
A
#
# COMPACT_ATOMS: atom_id res chain seq x y z
N MET A 1 -8.19 25.00 3.53
CA MET A 1 -6.77 24.63 3.52
C MET A 1 -6.72 23.22 2.97
N ASP A 2 -6.26 23.05 1.74
CA ASP A 2 -6.14 21.72 1.16
C ASP A 2 -5.15 20.91 2.00
N GLN A 3 -5.59 19.75 2.49
CA GLN A 3 -4.69 18.86 3.23
C GLN A 3 -3.66 18.29 2.25
N ASP A 4 -2.42 18.12 2.71
CA ASP A 4 -1.37 17.44 1.93
C ASP A 4 -1.88 16.05 1.48
N PRO A 5 -1.99 15.78 0.16
CA PRO A 5 -2.46 14.48 -0.36
C PRO A 5 -1.73 13.28 0.24
N LEU A 6 -0.44 13.41 0.52
CA LEU A 6 0.35 12.34 1.11
C LEU A 6 -0.05 12.06 2.56
N GLN A 7 -0.43 13.09 3.31
CA GLN A 7 -0.96 12.92 4.68
C GLN A 7 -2.34 12.27 4.67
N LEU A 8 -3.16 12.54 3.66
CA LEU A 8 -4.46 11.86 3.48
C LEU A 8 -4.27 10.37 3.20
N VAL A 9 -3.36 9.99 2.29
CA VAL A 9 -3.00 8.57 2.06
C VAL A 9 -2.57 7.91 3.36
N ARG A 10 -1.61 8.53 4.06
CA ARG A 10 -1.09 8.00 5.33
C ARG A 10 -2.21 7.82 6.36
N LYS A 11 -3.10 8.79 6.50
CA LYS A 11 -4.28 8.73 7.38
C LYS A 11 -5.21 7.57 7.01
N VAL A 12 -5.49 7.37 5.72
CA VAL A 12 -6.32 6.25 5.24
C VAL A 12 -5.67 4.91 5.58
N CYS A 13 -4.40 4.73 5.23
CA CYS A 13 -3.66 3.49 5.51
C CYS A 13 -3.61 3.16 7.01
N LEU A 14 -3.40 4.16 7.88
CA LEU A 14 -3.43 3.98 9.34
C LEU A 14 -4.81 3.59 9.88
N ARG A 15 -5.90 3.98 9.21
CA ARG A 15 -7.27 3.68 9.61
C ARG A 15 -7.83 2.39 8.98
N LEU A 16 -7.20 1.88 7.92
CA LEU A 16 -7.67 0.71 7.17
C LEU A 16 -7.95 -0.49 8.09
N HIS A 17 -7.05 -0.81 9.03
CA HIS A 17 -7.27 -1.93 9.94
C HIS A 17 -8.50 -1.77 10.83
N SER A 18 -8.80 -0.54 11.26
CA SER A 18 -10.00 -0.27 12.06
C SER A 18 -11.28 -0.50 11.26
N VAL A 19 -11.28 -0.11 9.98
CA VAL A 19 -12.40 -0.39 9.07
C VAL A 19 -12.52 -1.89 8.82
N ALA A 20 -11.41 -2.58 8.55
CA ALA A 20 -11.39 -4.03 8.37
C ALA A 20 -11.95 -4.77 9.59
N ARG A 21 -11.59 -4.36 10.82
CA ARG A 21 -12.17 -4.91 12.05
C ARG A 21 -13.67 -4.66 12.14
N GLN A 22 -14.14 -3.46 11.80
CA GLN A 22 -15.56 -3.14 11.82
C GLN A 22 -16.35 -3.98 10.80
N LEU A 23 -15.78 -4.22 9.62
CA LEU A 23 -16.39 -5.08 8.59
C LEU A 23 -16.50 -6.53 9.05
N ARG A 24 -15.64 -7.02 9.95
CA ARG A 24 -15.78 -8.36 10.56
C ARG A 24 -16.88 -8.45 11.61
N LEU A 25 -17.26 -7.34 12.23
CA LEU A 25 -18.31 -7.29 13.27
C LEU A 25 -19.72 -7.14 12.67
N ARG A 26 -20.08 -8.00 11.71
CA ARG A 26 -21.45 -8.03 11.16
C ARG A 26 -22.38 -8.85 12.04
N ARG A 27 -23.67 -8.49 12.02
CA ARG A 27 -24.74 -9.30 12.61
C ARG A 27 -24.97 -10.55 11.75
N ASP A 28 -25.43 -11.61 12.41
CA ASP A 28 -26.06 -12.78 11.80
C ASP A 28 -25.19 -13.57 10.80
N TYR A 29 -23.90 -13.75 11.09
CA TYR A 29 -22.95 -14.55 10.27
C TYR A 29 -22.95 -14.20 8.78
N ARG A 30 -23.24 -12.94 8.44
CA ARG A 30 -23.30 -12.49 7.05
C ARG A 30 -21.89 -12.47 6.43
N PRO A 31 -21.74 -12.91 5.16
CA PRO A 31 -20.48 -12.74 4.43
C PRO A 31 -20.01 -11.28 4.46
N THR A 32 -18.71 -11.08 4.51
CA THR A 32 -18.08 -9.75 4.55
C THR A 32 -16.78 -9.78 3.75
N LEU A 33 -16.17 -8.62 3.56
CA LEU A 33 -14.82 -8.54 3.01
C LEU A 33 -13.83 -9.04 4.08
N GLU A 34 -13.33 -10.25 3.87
CA GLU A 34 -12.16 -10.78 4.58
C GLU A 34 -10.91 -10.30 3.85
N ILE A 35 -9.84 -10.03 4.61
CA ILE A 35 -8.60 -9.52 4.03
C ILE A 35 -7.56 -10.60 4.20
N GLU A 36 -7.39 -11.42 3.16
CA GLU A 36 -6.56 -12.62 3.18
C GLU A 36 -5.29 -12.43 2.35
N ASP A 37 -5.33 -11.65 1.28
CA ASP A 37 -4.21 -11.39 0.39
C ASP A 37 -3.98 -9.90 0.03
N ASP A 38 -3.12 -9.66 -0.96
CA ASP A 38 -2.81 -8.30 -1.44
C ASP A 38 -3.99 -7.65 -2.16
N HIS A 39 -4.81 -8.42 -2.89
CA HIS A 39 -5.96 -7.92 -3.65
C HIS A 39 -7.05 -7.43 -2.69
N ASP A 40 -7.33 -8.17 -1.62
CA ASP A 40 -8.34 -7.76 -0.63
C ASP A 40 -7.94 -6.45 0.07
N VAL A 41 -6.64 -6.27 0.36
CA VAL A 41 -6.13 -5.01 0.91
C VAL A 41 -6.30 -3.88 -0.10
N GLN A 42 -5.99 -4.14 -1.38
CA GLN A 42 -6.10 -3.16 -2.46
C GLN A 42 -7.56 -2.72 -2.68
N ASP A 43 -8.51 -3.66 -2.65
CA ASP A 43 -9.94 -3.38 -2.81
C ASP A 43 -10.45 -2.45 -1.70
N LEU A 44 -10.16 -2.78 -0.43
CA LEU A 44 -10.55 -1.93 0.68
C LEU A 44 -9.85 -0.57 0.63
N LEU A 45 -8.55 -0.56 0.32
CA LEU A 45 -7.77 0.67 0.26
C LEU A 45 -8.28 1.60 -0.85
N CYS A 46 -8.57 1.07 -2.04
CA CYS A 46 -9.13 1.82 -3.16
C CYS A 46 -10.47 2.45 -2.77
N ALA A 47 -11.36 1.69 -2.14
CA ALA A 47 -12.64 2.20 -1.66
C ALA A 47 -12.46 3.35 -0.64
N LEU A 48 -11.49 3.24 0.27
CA LEU A 48 -11.22 4.29 1.27
C LEU A 48 -10.54 5.52 0.67
N LEU A 49 -9.64 5.36 -0.30
CA LEU A 49 -8.99 6.48 -0.99
C LEU A 49 -10.00 7.29 -1.80
N LYS A 50 -10.99 6.64 -2.43
CA LYS A 50 -12.09 7.32 -3.14
C LYS A 50 -12.97 8.20 -2.24
N MET A 51 -12.86 8.09 -0.92
CA MET A 51 -13.53 9.01 0.02
C MET A 51 -12.75 10.31 0.22
N GLU A 52 -11.46 10.33 -0.07
CA GLU A 52 -10.57 11.48 0.13
C GLU A 52 -10.13 12.12 -1.20
N PHE A 53 -10.26 11.41 -2.32
CA PHE A 53 -9.85 11.85 -3.66
C PHE A 53 -10.95 11.60 -4.70
N ASP A 54 -11.26 12.60 -5.52
CA ASP A 54 -12.23 12.49 -6.61
C ASP A 54 -11.77 11.52 -7.71
N GLU A 55 -10.46 11.44 -7.95
CA GLU A 55 -9.84 10.60 -8.96
C GLU A 55 -8.83 9.64 -8.31
N VAL A 56 -9.16 8.35 -8.37
CA VAL A 56 -8.27 7.23 -8.02
C VAL A 56 -8.24 6.28 -9.22
N ALA A 57 -7.14 6.32 -9.96
CA ALA A 57 -6.89 5.44 -11.10
C ALA A 57 -6.11 4.20 -10.68
N THR A 58 -6.07 3.20 -11.54
CA THR A 58 -5.35 1.94 -11.33
C THR A 58 -4.44 1.66 -12.51
N GLU A 59 -3.19 1.28 -12.24
CA GLU A 59 -2.24 0.78 -13.22
C GLU A 59 -1.84 -0.64 -12.85
N GLU A 60 -1.91 -1.55 -13.81
CA GLU A 60 -1.43 -2.92 -13.66
C GLU A 60 -0.02 -3.04 -14.22
N TRP A 61 0.83 -3.75 -13.50
CA TRP A 61 2.12 -4.17 -14.00
C TRP A 61 2.47 -5.55 -13.48
N THR A 62 3.41 -6.23 -14.13
CA THR A 62 3.81 -7.59 -13.73
C THR A 62 5.23 -7.56 -13.17
N PRO A 63 5.40 -7.51 -11.84
CA PRO A 63 6.72 -7.48 -11.24
C PRO A 63 7.49 -8.78 -11.42
N PRO A 64 8.83 -8.73 -11.50
CA PRO A 64 9.65 -9.93 -11.63
C PRO A 64 9.51 -10.90 -10.43
N TYR A 65 9.07 -10.42 -9.28
CA TYR A 65 8.90 -11.21 -8.05
C TYR A 65 7.53 -11.92 -7.95
N THR A 66 6.68 -11.85 -8.97
CA THR A 66 5.27 -12.33 -8.90
C THR A 66 4.98 -13.57 -9.74
N GLU A 67 6.00 -14.21 -10.31
CA GLU A 67 5.85 -15.38 -11.19
C GLU A 67 4.80 -15.16 -12.31
N GLY A 68 4.67 -13.90 -12.78
CA GLY A 68 3.72 -13.53 -13.84
C GLY A 68 2.38 -12.98 -13.37
N THR A 69 2.14 -12.90 -12.05
CA THR A 69 0.88 -12.35 -11.50
C THR A 69 0.89 -10.82 -11.51
N PRO A 70 -0.01 -10.14 -12.24
CA PRO A 70 -0.08 -8.69 -12.22
C PRO A 70 -0.34 -8.12 -10.82
N ARG A 71 0.17 -6.92 -10.58
CA ARG A 71 -0.06 -6.13 -9.36
C ARG A 71 -0.65 -4.79 -9.71
N THR A 72 -1.63 -4.39 -8.91
CA THR A 72 -2.28 -3.10 -9.02
C THR A 72 -1.49 -2.04 -8.26
N MET A 73 -1.28 -0.92 -8.92
CA MET A 73 -0.80 0.32 -8.34
C MET A 73 -1.93 1.35 -8.39
N LEU A 74 -2.28 1.94 -7.26
CA LEU A 74 -3.30 2.98 -7.19
C LEU A 74 -2.64 4.33 -7.49
N LEU A 75 -3.13 5.05 -8.47
CA LEU A 75 -2.62 6.36 -8.87
C LEU A 75 -3.59 7.45 -8.40
N ILE A 76 -3.07 8.43 -7.68
CA ILE A 76 -3.87 9.53 -7.13
C ILE A 76 -3.18 10.88 -7.37
N ASN A 77 -3.97 11.95 -7.24
CA ASN A 77 -3.50 13.32 -7.39
C ASN A 77 -2.79 13.53 -8.75
N ARG A 78 -3.47 13.19 -9.85
CA ARG A 78 -2.92 13.26 -11.22
C ARG A 78 -1.61 12.50 -11.37
N ASP A 79 -1.62 11.25 -10.90
CA ASP A 79 -0.50 10.31 -10.95
C ASP A 79 0.78 10.80 -10.24
N GLN A 80 0.65 11.75 -9.30
CA GLN A 80 1.79 12.25 -8.53
C GLN A 80 2.18 11.30 -7.39
N ILE A 81 1.20 10.56 -6.87
CA ILE A 81 1.39 9.56 -5.84
C ILE A 81 0.90 8.21 -6.37
N ALA A 82 1.81 7.25 -6.42
CA ALA A 82 1.48 5.84 -6.57
C ALA A 82 1.40 5.18 -5.20
N VAL A 83 0.36 4.38 -4.96
CA VAL A 83 0.20 3.59 -3.74
C VAL A 83 0.23 2.11 -4.10
N VAL A 84 1.13 1.37 -3.46
CA VAL A 84 1.21 -0.10 -3.58
C VAL A 84 0.91 -0.69 -2.21
N ALA A 85 -0.11 -1.54 -2.15
CA ALA A 85 -0.52 -2.21 -0.92
C ALA A 85 -0.11 -3.68 -0.93
N LYS A 86 0.46 -4.14 0.19
CA LYS A 86 0.95 -5.50 0.38
C LYS A 86 0.53 -6.01 1.73
N LYS A 87 -0.01 -7.22 1.79
CA LYS A 87 -0.32 -7.92 3.03
C LYS A 87 0.87 -8.78 3.43
N THR A 88 1.22 -8.79 4.71
CA THR A 88 2.20 -9.75 5.20
C THR A 88 1.65 -11.17 5.14
N ARG A 89 2.52 -12.13 4.84
CA ARG A 89 2.19 -13.54 4.83
C ARG A 89 3.34 -14.36 5.41
N SER A 90 3.04 -15.59 5.82
CA SER A 90 4.07 -16.53 6.27
C SER A 90 5.11 -16.74 5.19
N GLY A 91 6.39 -16.70 5.58
CA GLY A 91 7.52 -16.86 4.66
C GLY A 91 7.98 -15.59 3.95
N LEU A 92 7.27 -14.45 4.05
CA LEU A 92 7.72 -13.19 3.48
C LEU A 92 8.69 -12.46 4.43
N SER A 93 9.97 -12.51 4.11
CA SER A 93 11.06 -11.91 4.87
C SER A 93 11.16 -10.39 4.64
N ALA A 94 11.83 -9.70 5.57
CA ALA A 94 12.15 -8.28 5.42
C ALA A 94 13.03 -8.00 4.18
N LYS A 95 13.86 -8.97 3.78
CA LYS A 95 14.69 -8.87 2.57
C LYS A 95 13.82 -8.91 1.31
N GLU A 96 12.92 -9.88 1.22
CA GLU A 96 12.00 -9.97 0.08
C GLU A 96 11.09 -8.73 -0.02
N LEU A 97 10.64 -8.19 1.12
CA LEU A 97 9.92 -6.91 1.14
C LEU A 97 10.77 -5.76 0.59
N ALA A 98 12.05 -5.68 0.95
CA ALA A 98 12.96 -4.66 0.44
C ALA A 98 13.20 -4.81 -1.07
N ASP A 99 13.42 -6.04 -1.55
CA ASP A 99 13.62 -6.35 -2.96
C ASP A 99 12.38 -5.98 -3.78
N GLN A 100 11.20 -6.25 -3.23
CA GLN A 100 9.93 -5.86 -3.81
C GLN A 100 9.74 -4.33 -3.88
N VAL A 101 9.98 -3.59 -2.79
CA VAL A 101 9.91 -2.12 -2.79
C VAL A 101 10.89 -1.53 -3.81
N THR A 102 12.06 -2.13 -3.95
CA THR A 102 13.07 -1.72 -4.95
C THR A 102 12.55 -1.91 -6.38
N ALA A 103 11.98 -3.07 -6.68
CA ALA A 103 11.39 -3.35 -7.99
C ALA A 103 10.22 -2.40 -8.31
N ASP A 104 9.32 -2.17 -7.35
CA ASP A 104 8.17 -1.27 -7.49
C ASP A 104 8.64 0.17 -7.74
N SER A 105 9.65 0.62 -6.99
CA SER A 105 10.28 1.94 -7.14
C SER A 105 10.92 2.12 -8.51
N ALA A 106 11.62 1.09 -9.00
CA ALA A 106 12.26 1.13 -10.31
C ALA A 106 11.23 1.19 -11.45
N TYR A 107 10.16 0.38 -11.36
CA TYR A 107 9.08 0.39 -12.33
C TYR A 107 8.38 1.75 -12.39
N TYR A 108 7.97 2.29 -11.24
CA TYR A 108 7.30 3.59 -11.18
C TYR A 108 8.15 4.72 -11.75
N ARG A 109 9.46 4.74 -11.40
CA ARG A 109 10.42 5.71 -11.98
C ARG A 109 10.52 5.61 -13.49
N ALA A 110 10.50 4.40 -14.05
CA ALA A 110 10.61 4.19 -15.49
C ALA A 110 9.39 4.71 -16.27
N GLN A 111 8.22 4.84 -15.63
CA GLN A 111 7.03 5.42 -16.27
C GLN A 111 7.15 6.94 -16.49
N GLY A 112 8.12 7.62 -15.86
CA GLY A 112 8.26 9.07 -15.91
C GLY A 112 7.07 9.83 -15.29
N ARG A 113 6.28 9.12 -14.46
CA ARG A 113 5.07 9.63 -13.82
C ARG A 113 5.33 9.79 -12.33
N GLY A 114 5.08 11.00 -11.84
CA GLY A 114 4.93 11.30 -10.43
C GLY A 114 6.21 11.46 -9.59
N SER A 115 5.98 11.93 -8.37
CA SER A 115 7.03 12.33 -7.42
C SER A 115 7.18 11.34 -6.27
N THR A 116 6.13 10.59 -5.93
CA THR A 116 6.09 9.75 -4.73
C THR A 116 5.53 8.35 -4.99
N LEU A 117 6.25 7.33 -4.54
CA LEU A 117 5.76 5.97 -4.36
C LEU A 117 5.50 5.73 -2.87
N PHE A 118 4.28 5.34 -2.51
CA PHE A 118 3.86 5.02 -1.16
C PHE A 118 3.60 3.52 -1.04
N CYS A 119 4.48 2.81 -0.34
CA CYS A 119 4.38 1.38 -0.10
C CYS A 119 3.69 1.12 1.25
N PHE A 120 2.45 0.65 1.21
CA PHE A 120 1.68 0.28 2.38
C PHE A 120 1.80 -1.22 2.69
N MET A 121 2.47 -1.54 3.80
CA MET A 121 2.60 -2.90 4.32
C MET A 121 1.53 -3.14 5.39
N TYR A 122 0.49 -3.88 5.03
CA TYR A 122 -0.57 -4.30 5.92
C TYR A 122 -0.14 -5.55 6.71
N ASP A 123 0.13 -5.39 8.00
CA ASP A 123 0.65 -6.44 8.89
C ASP A 123 -0.29 -6.72 10.08
N PRO A 124 -1.52 -7.21 9.86
CA PRO A 124 -2.50 -7.33 10.94
C PRO A 124 -2.12 -8.37 12.01
N GLU A 125 -1.19 -9.29 11.72
CA GLU A 125 -0.71 -10.32 12.64
C GLU A 125 0.69 -10.02 13.22
N GLY A 126 1.26 -8.85 12.96
CA GLY A 126 2.54 -8.42 13.55
C GLY A 126 3.73 -9.29 13.15
N ARG A 127 3.77 -9.77 11.90
CA ARG A 127 4.87 -10.61 11.37
C ARG A 127 6.17 -9.82 11.23
N ILE A 128 6.10 -8.51 11.02
CA ILE A 128 7.27 -7.63 10.94
C ILE A 128 7.71 -7.30 12.36
N GLY A 129 8.74 -7.98 12.86
CA GLY A 129 9.21 -7.81 14.25
C GLY A 129 9.76 -6.42 14.59
N SER A 130 10.05 -5.56 13.62
CA SER A 130 10.45 -4.17 13.88
C SER A 130 9.97 -3.22 12.78
N PRO A 131 8.67 -2.86 12.78
CA PRO A 131 8.04 -2.07 11.73
C PRO A 131 8.74 -0.73 11.49
N LYS A 132 9.04 0.02 12.57
CA LYS A 132 9.73 1.31 12.49
C LYS A 132 11.11 1.22 11.84
N ARG A 133 11.87 0.16 12.12
CA ARG A 133 13.19 -0.04 11.51
C ARG A 133 13.05 -0.26 10.01
N LEU A 134 12.11 -1.12 9.60
CA LEU A 134 11.85 -1.38 8.18
C LEU A 134 11.43 -0.11 7.44
N GLU A 135 10.50 0.67 8.02
CA GLU A 135 10.06 1.95 7.46
C GLU A 135 11.23 2.91 7.24
N THR A 136 12.08 3.11 8.25
CA THR A 136 13.24 4.00 8.17
C THR A 136 14.27 3.50 7.15
N THR A 137 14.49 2.19 7.05
CA THR A 137 15.46 1.61 6.11
C THR A 137 15.02 1.74 4.66
N LEU A 138 13.72 1.61 4.37
CA LEU A 138 13.21 1.57 3.00
C LEU A 138 12.67 2.92 2.50
N THR A 139 12.32 3.83 3.41
CA THR A 139 11.95 5.20 3.05
C THR A 139 13.17 5.94 2.52
N SER A 140 13.04 6.57 1.35
CA SER A 140 14.13 7.31 0.72
C SER A 140 13.61 8.51 -0.07
N VAL A 141 14.45 9.52 -0.24
CA VAL A 141 14.17 10.68 -1.08
C VAL A 141 15.33 10.83 -2.05
N SER A 142 15.04 10.80 -3.35
CA SER A 142 15.98 11.19 -4.40
C SER A 142 15.44 12.40 -5.16
N GLU A 143 16.27 13.00 -6.00
CA GLU A 143 15.88 14.12 -6.87
C GLU A 143 14.66 13.80 -7.75
N HIS A 144 14.45 12.53 -8.09
CA HIS A 144 13.47 12.10 -9.09
C HIS A 144 12.29 11.33 -8.48
N CYS A 145 12.41 10.85 -7.23
CA CYS A 145 11.39 10.00 -6.62
C CYS A 145 11.56 9.91 -5.10
N ARG A 146 10.47 10.17 -4.37
CA ARG A 146 10.30 9.86 -2.95
C ARG A 146 9.67 8.49 -2.81
N VAL A 147 10.28 7.63 -2.01
CA VAL A 147 9.70 6.35 -1.59
C VAL A 147 9.33 6.46 -0.13
N GLU A 148 8.05 6.30 0.20
CA GLU A 148 7.57 6.20 1.56
C GLU A 148 7.14 4.78 1.87
N VAL A 149 7.57 4.25 3.02
CA VAL A 149 7.09 2.96 3.50
C VAL A 149 6.33 3.15 4.80
N LEU A 150 5.13 2.56 4.88
CA LEU A 150 4.30 2.54 6.07
C LEU A 150 3.89 1.10 6.38
N VAL A 151 4.15 0.66 7.60
CA VAL A 151 3.63 -0.60 8.14
C VAL A 151 2.47 -0.29 9.09
N ALA A 152 1.31 -0.92 8.90
CA ALA A 152 0.20 -0.83 9.85
C ALA A 152 -0.67 -2.10 9.84
N PRO A 153 -1.41 -2.41 10.91
CA PRO A 153 -1.46 -1.72 12.21
C PRO A 153 -0.15 -1.83 13.01
N LYS A 154 -0.03 -1.03 14.08
CA LYS A 154 1.06 -1.07 15.05
C LYS A 154 0.49 -1.18 16.46
#